data_AF-A0A3D1YGS9-F1
#
_entry.id   AF-A0A3D1YGS9-F1
#
_cell.length_a   1.000
_cell.length_b   1.000
_cell.length_c   1.000
_cell.angle_alpha   90.00
_cell.angle_beta   90.00
_cell.angle_gamma   90.00
#
_symmetry.space_group_name_H-M   'P 1'
#
loop_
_entity.id
_entity.type
_entity.pdbx_description
1 polymer ?
#
loop_
_entity_poly.entity_id
_entity_poly.type
_entity_poly.pdbx_seq_one_letter_code
_entity_poly.pdbx_strand_id
1 'polypeptide(L)'
;MPREILDLQNVEVLGKIGGNWKFAPGFIPGVDNEGFVSEIEGSPARLADYDDSTWETRDDLTKWHSRGFAFAWYRIQVTLPVTVGGRDITGARCIFETCIDDYGEIWIDGECDRDRGCVQGFNVPQRVVISATPKAGDKHTIALLAVNAPLGAPGGAVFVRYAQLAFEWREPGY
;
A
#
# COMPACT_ATOMS: atom_id res chain seq x y z
N MET A 1 -3.33 -0.36 24.23
CA MET A 1 -2.13 -0.07 23.43
C MET A 1 -2.21 1.34 22.90
N PRO A 2 -1.37 2.26 23.41
CA PRO A 2 -1.20 3.58 22.84
C PRO A 2 -0.83 3.46 21.36
N ARG A 3 -1.37 4.36 20.55
CA ARG A 3 -1.19 4.33 19.10
C ARG A 3 -1.03 5.74 18.55
N GLU A 4 -0.12 5.86 17.60
CA GLU A 4 0.05 7.06 16.78
C GLU A 4 -0.03 6.68 15.30
N ILE A 5 -0.46 7.63 14.47
CA ILE A 5 -0.72 7.42 13.05
C ILE A 5 0.07 8.43 12.22
N LEU A 6 0.67 7.94 11.14
CA LEU A 6 1.13 8.75 10.01
C LEU A 6 0.15 8.54 8.85
N ASP A 7 -0.62 9.57 8.52
CA ASP A 7 -1.51 9.58 7.36
C ASP A 7 -0.68 9.75 6.08
N LEU A 8 -0.65 8.73 5.23
CA LEU A 8 0.15 8.72 4.00
C LEU A 8 -0.53 9.46 2.84
N GLN A 9 -1.65 10.15 3.09
CA GLN A 9 -2.25 11.11 2.16
C GLN A 9 -1.92 12.55 2.53
N ASN A 10 -1.32 12.77 3.70
CA ASN A 10 -0.91 14.10 4.15
C ASN A 10 0.48 14.46 3.59
N VAL A 11 0.56 15.54 2.83
CA VAL A 11 1.80 15.99 2.17
C VAL A 11 2.93 16.30 3.15
N GLU A 12 2.63 16.80 4.35
CA GLU A 12 3.66 17.08 5.36
C GLU A 12 4.22 15.78 5.96
N VAL A 13 3.35 14.77 6.15
CA VAL A 13 3.76 13.44 6.60
C VAL A 13 4.64 12.79 5.54
N LEU A 14 4.21 12.80 4.28
CA LEU A 14 4.98 12.30 3.15
C LEU A 14 6.36 12.96 3.07
N GLY A 15 6.43 14.29 3.18
CA GLY A 15 7.69 15.03 3.20
C GLY A 15 8.64 14.60 4.33
N LYS A 16 8.11 14.28 5.53
CA LYS A 16 8.93 13.84 6.68
C LYS A 16 9.51 12.44 6.52
N ILE A 17 8.81 11.54 5.84
CA ILE A 17 9.23 10.14 5.65
C ILE A 17 9.84 9.88 4.27
N GLY A 18 10.01 10.93 3.45
CA GLY A 18 10.48 10.82 2.06
C GLY A 18 9.51 10.09 1.14
N GLY A 19 8.24 10.02 1.52
CA GLY A 19 7.20 9.31 0.80
C GLY A 19 6.74 10.08 -0.44
N ASN A 20 6.56 9.35 -1.54
CA ASN A 20 5.94 9.86 -2.76
C ASN A 20 5.17 8.74 -3.44
N TRP A 21 3.86 8.89 -3.60
CA TRP A 21 3.04 7.86 -4.24
C TRP A 21 3.24 7.85 -5.75
N LYS A 22 3.39 6.65 -6.28
CA LYS A 22 3.46 6.32 -7.70
C LYS A 22 2.23 5.54 -8.12
N PHE A 23 1.74 5.81 -9.31
CA PHE A 23 0.56 5.18 -9.87
C PHE A 23 0.82 4.70 -11.30
N ALA A 24 0.38 3.48 -11.60
CA ALA A 24 0.27 3.02 -12.98
C ALA A 24 -0.89 2.04 -13.17
N PRO A 25 -1.61 2.11 -14.31
CA PRO A 25 -2.66 1.16 -14.64
C PRO A 25 -2.08 -0.16 -15.16
N GLY A 26 -2.89 -1.20 -15.06
CA GLY A 26 -2.63 -2.53 -15.59
C GLY A 26 -2.03 -3.52 -14.59
N PHE A 27 -2.16 -4.82 -14.89
CA PHE A 27 -1.59 -5.87 -14.06
C PHE A 27 -0.06 -5.85 -14.17
N ILE A 28 0.46 -5.76 -15.40
CA ILE A 28 1.85 -5.38 -15.69
C ILE A 28 1.82 -4.02 -16.37
N PRO A 29 2.22 -2.93 -15.70
CA PRO A 29 2.15 -1.61 -16.27
C PRO A 29 3.02 -1.43 -17.52
N GLY A 30 2.49 -0.72 -18.51
CA GLY A 30 3.24 -0.30 -19.71
C GLY A 30 3.41 -1.36 -20.81
N VAL A 31 2.82 -2.55 -20.66
CA VAL A 31 2.84 -3.59 -21.69
C VAL A 31 1.48 -3.74 -22.38
N ASP A 32 1.47 -4.42 -23.53
CA ASP A 32 0.24 -4.70 -24.28
C ASP A 32 -0.80 -5.44 -23.44
N ASN A 33 -2.08 -5.09 -23.63
CA ASN A 33 -3.21 -5.60 -22.86
C ASN A 33 -3.01 -5.49 -21.33
N GLU A 34 -2.23 -4.50 -20.87
CA GLU A 34 -1.98 -4.26 -19.46
C GLU A 34 -1.38 -5.47 -18.73
N GLY A 35 -0.73 -6.37 -19.47
CA GLY A 35 -0.16 -7.61 -18.94
C GLY A 35 -1.19 -8.63 -18.47
N PHE A 36 -2.47 -8.45 -18.79
CA PHE A 36 -3.53 -9.40 -18.43
C PHE A 36 -3.52 -10.59 -19.39
N VAL A 37 -2.53 -11.47 -19.19
CA VAL A 37 -2.32 -12.69 -19.96
C VAL A 37 -2.45 -13.88 -19.00
N SER A 38 -3.15 -14.92 -19.43
CA SER A 38 -3.32 -16.14 -18.64
C SER A 38 -1.97 -16.79 -18.31
N GLU A 39 -1.89 -17.45 -17.15
CA GLU A 39 -0.76 -18.29 -16.72
C GLU A 39 0.58 -17.56 -16.46
N ILE A 40 0.57 -16.22 -16.38
CA ILE A 40 1.74 -15.48 -15.89
C ILE A 40 1.98 -15.74 -14.40
N GLU A 41 3.25 -15.84 -14.01
CA GLU A 41 3.65 -16.18 -12.63
C GLU A 41 3.33 -15.06 -11.62
N GLY A 42 3.30 -13.81 -12.08
CA GLY A 42 2.91 -12.66 -11.28
C GLY A 42 3.38 -11.34 -11.90
N SER A 43 2.88 -10.23 -11.36
CA SER A 43 3.30 -8.91 -11.80
C SER A 43 4.64 -8.52 -11.18
N PRO A 44 5.62 -8.01 -11.96
CA PRO A 44 6.87 -7.49 -11.41
C PRO A 44 6.67 -6.24 -10.56
N ALA A 45 5.57 -5.50 -10.75
CA ALA A 45 5.24 -4.30 -9.98
C ALA A 45 5.03 -4.56 -8.48
N ARG A 46 4.94 -5.84 -8.06
CA ARG A 46 4.92 -6.23 -6.64
C ARG A 46 6.29 -6.19 -5.97
N LEU A 47 7.39 -6.30 -6.74
CA LEU A 47 8.74 -6.49 -6.21
C LEU A 47 9.26 -5.20 -5.54
N ALA A 48 10.09 -5.35 -4.52
CA ALA A 48 10.66 -4.24 -3.77
C ALA A 48 11.49 -3.30 -4.66
N ASP A 49 12.32 -3.88 -5.52
CA ASP A 49 13.27 -3.21 -6.39
C ASP A 49 12.72 -2.84 -7.77
N TYR A 50 11.42 -3.03 -8.00
CA TYR A 50 10.77 -2.63 -9.24
C TYR A 50 10.93 -1.12 -9.49
N ASP A 51 11.45 -0.76 -10.66
CA ASP A 51 11.64 0.63 -11.08
C ASP A 51 10.31 1.25 -11.52
N ASP A 52 9.73 2.06 -10.63
CA ASP A 52 8.52 2.86 -10.85
C ASP A 52 8.84 4.35 -11.15
N SER A 53 10.09 4.68 -11.52
CA SER A 53 10.50 6.07 -11.74
C SER A 53 9.72 6.76 -12.86
N THR A 54 9.24 6.00 -13.85
CA THR A 54 8.45 6.49 -14.98
C THR A 54 6.95 6.64 -14.67
N TRP A 55 6.50 6.17 -13.51
CA TRP A 55 5.09 6.19 -13.14
C TRP A 55 4.60 7.58 -12.77
N GLU A 56 3.29 7.80 -12.94
CA GLU A 56 2.60 9.01 -12.51
C GLU A 56 2.84 9.23 -11.01
N THR A 57 3.27 10.43 -10.61
CA THR A 57 3.20 10.84 -9.20
C THR A 57 1.74 11.07 -8.82
N ARG A 58 1.27 10.44 -7.75
CA ARG A 58 -0.15 10.40 -7.37
C ARG A 58 -0.44 11.11 -6.05
N ASP A 59 -0.82 12.37 -6.14
CA ASP A 59 -1.11 13.19 -4.95
C ASP A 59 -2.49 12.90 -4.33
N ASP A 60 -3.44 12.39 -5.14
CA ASP A 60 -4.78 12.00 -4.70
C ASP A 60 -5.01 10.51 -4.94
N LEU A 61 -4.94 9.74 -3.85
CA LEU A 61 -5.21 8.31 -3.83
C LEU A 61 -6.68 7.96 -4.09
N THR A 62 -7.60 8.91 -3.84
CA THR A 62 -9.04 8.72 -3.99
C THR A 62 -9.54 9.02 -5.41
N LYS A 63 -8.68 9.57 -6.27
CA LYS A 63 -9.01 9.83 -7.67
C LYS A 63 -9.33 8.52 -8.38
N TRP A 64 -10.54 8.45 -8.93
CA TRP A 64 -11.09 7.27 -9.59
C TRP A 64 -10.26 6.81 -10.79
N HIS A 65 -10.16 5.49 -10.95
CA HIS A 65 -9.59 4.85 -12.13
C HIS A 65 -10.53 3.76 -12.69
N SER A 66 -10.67 3.72 -14.02
CA SER A 66 -11.45 2.73 -14.79
C SER A 66 -12.98 2.81 -14.68
N ARG A 67 -13.66 2.09 -15.59
CA ARG A 67 -15.09 1.70 -15.63
C ARG A 67 -15.28 0.29 -16.21
N GLY A 68 -14.33 -0.61 -15.96
CA GLY A 68 -14.30 -1.98 -16.51
C GLY A 68 -13.33 -2.86 -15.73
N PHE A 69 -13.05 -4.08 -16.23
CA PHE A 69 -12.14 -4.98 -15.53
C PHE A 69 -10.72 -4.42 -15.65
N ALA A 70 -10.19 -3.92 -14.54
CA ALA A 70 -8.95 -3.15 -14.54
C ALA A 70 -8.15 -3.39 -13.28
N PHE A 71 -6.86 -3.17 -13.42
CA PHE A 71 -5.87 -3.25 -12.37
C PHE A 71 -5.21 -1.88 -12.21
N ALA A 72 -4.89 -1.51 -10.98
CA ALA A 72 -4.17 -0.28 -10.70
C ALA A 72 -3.14 -0.53 -9.60
N TRP A 73 -1.90 -0.14 -9.86
CA TRP A 73 -0.84 -0.18 -8.87
C TRP A 73 -0.65 1.18 -8.22
N TYR A 74 -0.48 1.15 -6.90
CA TYR A 74 -0.03 2.30 -6.11
C TYR A 74 1.23 1.88 -5.36
N ARG A 75 2.33 2.62 -5.52
CA ARG A 75 3.62 2.30 -4.89
C ARG A 75 4.14 3.48 -4.11
N ILE A 76 4.77 3.23 -2.97
CA ILE A 76 5.47 4.25 -2.19
C ILE A 76 6.68 3.63 -1.49
N GLN A 77 7.77 4.38 -1.42
CA GLN A 77 8.90 4.08 -0.54
C GLN A 77 8.83 5.03 0.66
N VAL A 78 8.96 4.50 1.87
CA VAL A 78 8.94 5.28 3.11
C VAL A 78 10.18 5.01 3.94
N THR A 79 10.66 6.03 4.64
CA THR A 79 11.71 5.91 5.66
C THR A 79 11.10 6.15 7.03
N LEU A 80 11.23 5.19 7.94
CA LEU A 80 10.63 5.28 9.28
C LEU A 80 11.30 6.41 10.09
N PRO A 81 10.52 7.32 10.70
CA PRO A 81 11.07 8.44 11.46
C PRO A 81 11.59 7.99 12.82
N VAL A 82 12.34 8.88 13.50
CA VAL A 82 12.77 8.63 14.89
C VAL A 82 11.57 8.65 15.85
N THR A 83 10.62 9.55 15.62
CA THR A 83 9.44 9.71 16.47
C THR A 83 8.16 9.83 15.65
N VAL A 84 7.05 9.43 16.26
CA VAL A 84 5.68 9.65 15.76
C VAL A 84 4.86 10.19 16.91
N GLY A 85 4.11 11.28 16.70
CA GLY A 85 3.36 11.94 17.77
C GLY A 85 4.24 12.45 18.93
N GLY A 86 5.54 12.71 18.68
CA GLY A 86 6.51 13.10 19.72
C GLY A 86 7.05 11.93 20.56
N ARG A 87 6.68 10.69 20.26
CA ARG A 87 7.13 9.47 20.95
C ARG A 87 8.12 8.70 20.09
N ASP A 88 9.18 8.17 20.72
CA ASP A 88 10.15 7.29 20.08
C ASP A 88 9.49 5.99 19.57
N ILE A 89 9.81 5.58 18.34
CA ILE A 89 9.21 4.38 17.72
C ILE A 89 9.72 3.06 18.30
N THR A 90 10.76 3.10 19.14
CA THR A 90 11.28 1.93 19.84
C THR A 90 10.21 1.28 20.70
N GLY A 91 10.07 -0.05 20.57
CA GLY A 91 9.06 -0.83 21.28
C GLY A 91 7.65 -0.75 20.70
N ALA A 92 7.46 -0.02 19.60
CA ALA A 92 6.24 -0.11 18.79
C ALA A 92 6.27 -1.35 17.88
N ARG A 93 5.12 -1.69 17.32
CA ARG A 93 5.01 -2.36 16.01
C ARG A 93 4.54 -1.33 14.99
N CYS A 94 5.07 -1.40 13.76
CA CYS A 94 4.63 -0.61 12.63
C CYS A 94 3.70 -1.44 11.73
N ILE A 95 2.52 -0.93 11.46
CA ILE A 95 1.46 -1.60 10.69
C ILE A 95 1.04 -0.68 9.54
N PHE A 96 0.98 -1.21 8.32
CA PHE A 96 0.30 -0.58 7.21
C PHE A 96 -1.20 -0.87 7.29
N GLU A 97 -2.03 0.17 7.13
CA GLU A 97 -3.46 0.01 7.08
C GLU A 97 -4.03 0.78 5.89
N THR A 98 -4.96 0.13 5.19
CA THR A 98 -5.63 0.69 4.01
C THR A 98 -7.02 0.10 3.84
N CYS A 99 -7.81 0.71 2.99
CA CYS A 99 -8.96 0.08 2.37
C CYS A 99 -8.93 0.46 0.88
N ILE A 100 -8.76 -0.54 0.03
CA ILE A 100 -8.75 -0.38 -1.42
C ILE A 100 -10.18 -0.61 -1.89
N ASP A 101 -10.67 0.26 -2.78
CA ASP A 101 -11.98 0.08 -3.38
C ASP A 101 -12.02 -1.26 -4.14
N ASP A 102 -13.11 -2.00 -3.95
CA ASP A 102 -13.29 -3.36 -4.44
C ASP A 102 -12.30 -4.38 -3.86
N TYR A 103 -11.34 -4.89 -4.64
CA TYR A 103 -10.39 -5.91 -4.18
C TYR A 103 -8.98 -5.35 -4.12
N GLY A 104 -8.32 -5.57 -2.98
CA GLY A 104 -6.99 -5.04 -2.69
C GLY A 104 -5.98 -6.11 -2.28
N GLU A 105 -4.77 -6.02 -2.82
CA GLU A 105 -3.60 -6.72 -2.29
C GLU A 105 -2.54 -5.74 -1.79
N ILE A 106 -1.87 -6.11 -0.70
CA ILE A 106 -0.76 -5.37 -0.09
C ILE A 106 0.50 -6.21 -0.20
N TRP A 107 1.55 -5.57 -0.71
CA TRP A 107 2.89 -6.12 -0.83
C TRP A 107 3.85 -5.21 -0.07
N ILE A 108 4.55 -5.76 0.92
CA ILE A 108 5.57 -5.08 1.72
C ILE A 108 6.91 -5.68 1.34
N ASP A 109 7.82 -4.85 0.83
CA ASP A 109 9.16 -5.26 0.41
C ASP A 109 9.17 -6.49 -0.52
N GLY A 110 8.19 -6.58 -1.43
CA GLY A 110 8.07 -7.69 -2.38
C GLY A 110 7.28 -8.90 -1.87
N GLU A 111 6.94 -8.92 -0.59
CA GLU A 111 6.27 -10.03 0.08
C GLU A 111 4.81 -9.71 0.43
N CYS A 112 3.95 -10.74 0.36
CA CYS A 112 2.53 -10.61 0.70
C CYS A 112 2.22 -11.50 1.91
N ASP A 113 1.71 -10.89 2.98
CA ASP A 113 1.08 -11.63 4.07
C ASP A 113 -0.18 -12.33 3.54
N ARG A 114 -0.14 -13.66 3.42
CA ARG A 114 -1.24 -14.44 2.82
C ARG A 114 -2.48 -14.54 3.70
N ASP A 115 -2.42 -14.12 4.96
CA ASP A 115 -3.57 -14.00 5.86
C ASP A 115 -4.17 -12.58 5.77
N ARG A 116 -3.31 -11.55 5.70
CA ARG A 116 -3.74 -10.15 5.91
C ARG A 116 -3.61 -9.22 4.72
N GLY A 117 -2.71 -9.53 3.81
CA GLY A 117 -2.35 -8.72 2.65
C GLY A 117 -2.97 -9.18 1.34
N CYS A 118 -3.41 -10.44 1.21
CA CYS A 118 -4.14 -10.89 0.03
C CYS A 118 -5.58 -10.34 -0.02
N VAL A 119 -6.26 -10.49 -1.16
CA VAL A 119 -7.67 -10.09 -1.31
C VAL A 119 -8.55 -10.77 -0.26
N GLN A 120 -9.13 -9.97 0.64
CA GLN A 120 -9.99 -10.45 1.73
C GLN A 120 -11.49 -10.37 1.44
N GLY A 121 -11.88 -9.66 0.37
CA GLY A 121 -13.28 -9.43 0.01
C GLY A 121 -13.51 -8.02 -0.50
N PHE A 122 -14.76 -7.72 -0.85
CA PHE A 122 -15.15 -6.44 -1.45
C PHE A 122 -15.10 -5.32 -0.40
N ASN A 123 -14.29 -4.29 -0.65
CA ASN A 123 -14.14 -3.12 0.22
C ASN A 123 -13.73 -3.46 1.66
N VAL A 124 -12.90 -4.49 1.83
CA VAL A 124 -12.44 -4.94 3.15
C VAL A 124 -11.22 -4.13 3.60
N PRO A 125 -11.26 -3.47 4.77
CA PRO A 125 -10.08 -2.87 5.37
C PRO A 125 -9.02 -3.91 5.69
N GLN A 126 -7.76 -3.64 5.33
CA GLN A 126 -6.63 -4.53 5.54
C GLN A 126 -5.59 -3.89 6.46
N ARG A 127 -4.89 -4.74 7.21
CA ARG A 127 -3.88 -4.34 8.19
C ARG A 127 -2.72 -5.33 8.19
N VAL A 128 -1.55 -4.89 7.73
CA VAL A 128 -0.35 -5.75 7.57
C VAL A 128 0.78 -5.20 8.43
N VAL A 129 1.45 -6.07 9.19
CA VAL A 129 2.64 -5.66 9.96
C VAL A 129 3.78 -5.44 8.98
N ILE A 130 4.31 -4.21 8.92
CA ILE A 130 5.53 -3.92 8.16
C ILE A 130 6.76 -4.34 8.97
N SER A 131 6.79 -3.95 10.25
CA SER A 131 7.91 -4.25 11.13
C SER A 131 7.41 -4.44 12.56
N ALA A 132 7.71 -5.60 13.15
CA ALA A 132 7.40 -5.89 14.54
C ALA A 132 8.30 -5.12 15.53
N THR A 133 9.44 -4.63 15.05
CA THR A 133 10.45 -3.90 15.83
C THR A 133 11.06 -2.81 14.94
N PRO A 134 10.31 -1.75 14.62
CA PRO A 134 10.75 -0.72 13.68
C PRO A 134 11.93 0.06 14.26
N LYS A 135 12.88 0.42 13.40
CA LYS A 135 14.02 1.28 13.75
C LYS A 135 14.00 2.55 12.91
N ALA A 136 14.49 3.62 13.48
CA ALA A 136 14.62 4.88 12.77
C ALA A 136 15.54 4.72 11.56
N GLY A 137 15.10 5.19 10.40
CA GLY A 137 15.85 5.06 9.15
C GLY A 137 15.61 3.75 8.39
N ASP A 138 14.86 2.79 8.94
CA ASP A 138 14.40 1.63 8.17
C ASP A 138 13.62 2.10 6.95
N LYS A 139 13.85 1.46 5.80
CA LYS A 139 13.18 1.77 4.54
C LYS A 139 12.31 0.61 4.13
N HIS A 140 11.09 0.92 3.70
CA HIS A 140 10.14 -0.06 3.22
C HIS A 140 9.49 0.39 1.91
N THR A 141 9.32 -0.54 1.00
CA THR A 141 8.50 -0.40 -0.21
C THR A 141 7.13 -0.97 0.06
N ILE A 142 6.09 -0.18 -0.16
CA ILE A 142 4.69 -0.59 -0.04
C ILE A 142 4.07 -0.51 -1.43
N ALA A 143 3.59 -1.64 -1.92
CA ALA A 143 2.91 -1.73 -3.21
C ALA A 143 1.48 -2.26 -3.00
N LEU A 144 0.53 -1.61 -3.63
CA LEU A 144 -0.90 -1.94 -3.57
C LEU A 144 -1.37 -2.32 -4.96
N LEU A 145 -2.02 -3.46 -5.09
CA LEU A 145 -2.75 -3.84 -6.29
C LEU A 145 -4.24 -3.68 -6.03
N ALA A 146 -4.89 -2.76 -6.75
CA ALA A 146 -6.33 -2.62 -6.78
C ALA A 146 -6.90 -3.34 -8.00
N VAL A 147 -7.99 -4.09 -7.81
CA VAL A 147 -8.67 -4.84 -8.88
C VAL A 147 -10.15 -4.49 -8.88
N ASN A 148 -10.63 -3.98 -10.01
CA ASN A 148 -12.03 -3.57 -10.15
C ASN A 148 -12.95 -4.78 -10.25
N ALA A 149 -14.12 -4.70 -9.62
CA ALA A 149 -15.00 -5.83 -9.37
C ALA A 149 -16.49 -5.48 -9.54
N PRO A 150 -17.42 -6.47 -9.45
CA PRO A 150 -17.21 -7.93 -9.50
C PRO A 150 -16.46 -8.38 -10.76
N LEU A 151 -15.60 -9.40 -10.67
CA LEU A 151 -14.70 -9.80 -11.76
C LEU A 151 -15.44 -10.11 -13.08
N GLY A 152 -16.64 -10.71 -13.02
CA GLY A 152 -17.43 -11.07 -14.19
C GLY A 152 -18.34 -9.95 -14.74
N ALA A 153 -18.51 -8.85 -14.00
CA ALA A 153 -19.37 -7.73 -14.37
C ALA A 153 -18.92 -6.46 -13.63
N PRO A 154 -17.69 -5.97 -13.89
CA PRO A 154 -17.11 -4.87 -13.14
C PRO A 154 -17.93 -3.60 -13.32
N GLY A 155 -18.17 -2.91 -12.20
CA GLY A 155 -18.84 -1.62 -12.17
C GLY A 155 -17.87 -0.52 -11.75
N GLY A 156 -18.37 0.71 -11.61
CA GLY A 156 -17.67 1.75 -10.85
C GLY A 156 -16.26 2.06 -11.34
N ALA A 157 -15.33 2.17 -10.39
CA ALA A 157 -13.92 2.51 -10.54
C ALA A 157 -13.15 1.88 -9.38
N VAL A 158 -11.82 1.92 -9.42
CA VAL A 158 -10.95 1.58 -8.28
C VAL A 158 -10.14 2.79 -7.84
N PHE A 159 -9.86 2.84 -6.54
CA PHE A 159 -9.00 3.82 -5.89
C PHE A 159 -8.60 3.33 -4.48
N VAL A 160 -7.67 4.03 -3.83
CA VAL A 160 -7.29 3.74 -2.44
C VAL A 160 -8.03 4.72 -1.54
N ARG A 161 -8.90 4.22 -0.65
CA ARG A 161 -9.77 5.06 0.20
C ARG A 161 -8.98 5.79 1.29
N TYR A 162 -7.95 5.13 1.82
CA TYR A 162 -6.98 5.72 2.74
C TYR A 162 -5.71 4.86 2.78
N ALA A 163 -4.59 5.44 3.20
CA ALA A 163 -3.36 4.70 3.48
C ALA A 163 -2.65 5.32 4.69
N GLN A 164 -2.23 4.50 5.66
CA GLN A 164 -1.59 5.01 6.87
C GLN A 164 -0.61 4.02 7.49
N LEU A 165 0.39 4.55 8.21
CA LEU A 165 1.24 3.78 9.11
C LEU A 165 0.76 3.97 10.54
N ALA A 166 0.46 2.87 11.22
CA ALA A 166 0.11 2.83 12.62
C ALA A 166 1.29 2.31 13.45
N PHE A 167 1.67 3.08 14.47
CA PHE A 167 2.66 2.70 15.46
C PHE A 167 1.94 2.35 16.74
N GLU A 168 2.02 1.09 17.15
CA GLU A 168 1.33 0.59 18.34
C GLU A 168 2.35 0.08 19.36
N TRP A 169 2.42 0.73 20.52
CA TRP A 169 3.32 0.32 21.60
C TRP A 169 2.62 -0.69 22.51
N ARG A 170 3.38 -1.70 22.94
CA ARG A 170 2.95 -2.53 24.05
C ARG A 170 2.98 -1.71 25.34
N GLU A 171 1.97 -1.86 26.17
CA GLU A 171 2.01 -1.33 27.52
C GLU A 171 2.93 -2.22 28.37
N PRO A 172 3.91 -1.67 29.10
CA PRO A 172 4.74 -2.49 29.98
C PRO A 172 3.86 -3.19 31.02
N GLY A 173 3.94 -4.51 31.12
CA GLY A 173 3.25 -5.30 32.16
C GLY A 173 2.03 -6.10 31.73
N TYR A 174 1.72 -6.16 30.43
CA TYR A 174 0.77 -7.09 29.82
C TYR A 174 1.33 -7.72 28.54
#